data_AF-A0A7L2IRB5-F1
#
_entry.id   AF-A0A7L2IRB5-F1
#
_cell.length_a   1.000
_cell.length_b   1.000
_cell.length_c   1.000
_cell.angle_alpha   90.00
_cell.angle_beta   90.00
_cell.angle_gamma   90.00
#
_symmetry.space_group_name_H-M   'P 1'
#
loop_
_entity.id
_entity.type
_entity.pdbx_description
1 polymer ?
#
loop_
_entity_poly.entity_id
_entity_poly.type
_entity_poly.pdbx_seq_one_letter_code
_entity_poly.pdbx_strand_id
1 'polypeptide(L)'
;KQQKSSVIWLFTGMLCLYSLFFAWRANLDITKPLFLGVVERFWLQSNAVVAVLAGLGLPTLISVGSAMLEGSQVLLWLEWLSALTLVSSQIWANYSTCDQSNNYVVDKFARNLLSSMPMDAVILLRGDLPGNALRYVHYCEGMRPDITLIDQEMMTYEWYLPKLAKHLPDVYFPGDRWNPVEGVLPDGTLTFNLHRFLKVNKHKEVFACIGLHEGDSTWRRSYSLWPWGTCEKLVPSDVAFDPGEWTHLTRNLYNWTEDYGSFKPSSWEAVANEEMWQARMKTAFFIFNLAETASVTAEMKSQLYTFAYTSYKEIVNSYSNHPVNWHKNYAIACERMLRLHQADVDPEVLLSETVKHFLLYVEKAEDDPQRQDILQAVTHLKKELQGLRKRKED
;
A
#
# COMPACT_ATOMS: atom_id res chain seq x y z
N LYS A 1 -3.01 -39.67 -36.97
CA LYS A 1 -1.79 -38.81 -37.03
C LYS A 1 -2.11 -37.37 -37.47
N GLN A 2 -2.86 -37.17 -38.56
CA GLN A 2 -3.16 -35.85 -39.12
C GLN A 2 -3.94 -34.91 -38.17
N GLN A 3 -4.97 -35.43 -37.48
CA GLN A 3 -5.76 -34.66 -36.50
C GLN A 3 -4.95 -34.23 -35.26
N LYS A 4 -4.02 -35.08 -34.76
CA LYS A 4 -3.11 -34.72 -33.65
C LYS A 4 -2.14 -33.60 -34.06
N SER A 5 -1.64 -33.63 -35.29
CA SER A 5 -0.79 -32.56 -35.84
C SER A 5 -1.54 -31.22 -35.89
N SER A 6 -2.79 -31.21 -36.36
CA SER A 6 -3.61 -29.99 -36.41
C SER A 6 -3.87 -29.37 -35.04
N VAL A 7 -4.09 -30.18 -34.00
CA VAL A 7 -4.30 -29.70 -32.62
C VAL A 7 -3.03 -29.09 -32.05
N ILE A 8 -1.87 -29.73 -32.25
CA ILE A 8 -0.57 -29.19 -31.80
C ILE A 8 -0.31 -27.83 -32.45
N TRP A 9 -0.49 -27.71 -33.77
CA TRP A 9 -0.30 -26.44 -34.48
C TRP A 9 -1.26 -25.35 -34.02
N LEU A 10 -2.51 -25.70 -33.72
CA LEU A 10 -3.48 -24.76 -33.17
C LEU A 10 -3.02 -24.22 -31.81
N PHE A 11 -2.70 -25.09 -30.85
CA PHE A 11 -2.26 -24.68 -29.52
C PHE A 11 -0.94 -23.92 -29.56
N THR A 12 0.02 -24.34 -30.38
CA THR A 12 1.27 -23.59 -30.61
C THR A 12 0.99 -22.21 -31.19
N GLY A 13 0.08 -22.11 -32.16
CA GLY A 13 -0.37 -20.82 -32.72
C GLY A 13 -1.00 -19.93 -31.66
N MET A 14 -1.89 -20.47 -30.82
CA MET A 14 -2.50 -19.75 -29.70
C MET A 14 -1.45 -19.24 -28.71
N LEU A 15 -0.49 -20.08 -28.32
CA LEU A 15 0.59 -19.73 -27.41
C LEU A 15 1.43 -18.58 -27.97
N CYS A 16 1.87 -18.69 -29.22
CA CYS A 16 2.70 -17.68 -29.88
C CYS A 16 1.94 -16.36 -30.05
N LEU A 17 0.72 -16.40 -30.57
CA LEU A 17 -0.08 -15.20 -30.80
C LEU A 17 -0.39 -14.49 -29.48
N TYR A 18 -0.89 -15.22 -28.48
CA TYR A 18 -1.20 -14.63 -27.18
C TYR A 18 0.05 -14.07 -26.50
N SER A 19 1.14 -14.83 -26.42
CA SER A 19 2.34 -14.40 -25.70
C SER A 19 3.01 -13.21 -26.37
N LEU A 20 3.12 -13.19 -27.71
CA LEU A 20 3.69 -12.06 -28.44
C LEU A 20 2.81 -10.82 -28.34
N PHE A 21 1.50 -10.97 -28.52
CA PHE A 21 0.56 -9.85 -28.43
C PHE A 21 0.50 -9.28 -27.01
N PHE A 22 0.45 -10.14 -26.00
CA PHE A 22 0.46 -9.73 -24.60
C PHE A 22 1.77 -9.04 -24.24
N ALA A 23 2.93 -9.61 -24.59
CA ALA A 23 4.22 -8.97 -24.33
C ALA A 23 4.37 -7.62 -25.06
N TRP A 24 3.79 -7.49 -26.26
CA TRP A 24 3.78 -6.21 -27.00
C TRP A 24 2.88 -5.15 -26.37
N ARG A 25 1.74 -5.54 -25.78
CA ARG A 25 0.74 -4.62 -25.22
C ARG A 25 0.87 -4.37 -23.72
N ALA A 26 1.53 -5.27 -22.99
CA ALA A 26 1.77 -5.12 -21.57
C ALA A 26 2.67 -3.90 -21.33
N ASN A 27 2.09 -2.86 -20.71
CA ASN A 27 2.75 -1.58 -20.47
C ASN A 27 2.83 -1.25 -18.98
N LEU A 28 2.76 -2.27 -18.12
CA LEU A 28 2.96 -2.12 -16.69
C LEU A 28 4.47 -2.15 -16.39
N ASP A 29 4.89 -1.26 -15.50
CA ASP A 29 6.26 -1.22 -15.02
C ASP A 29 6.56 -2.42 -14.11
N ILE A 30 7.25 -3.42 -14.67
CA ILE A 30 7.60 -4.67 -13.97
C ILE A 30 8.68 -4.50 -12.89
N THR A 31 9.31 -3.32 -12.78
CA THR A 31 10.21 -3.03 -11.66
C THR A 31 9.45 -2.90 -10.34
N LYS A 32 8.14 -2.59 -10.41
CA LYS A 32 7.25 -2.58 -9.24
C LYS A 32 6.74 -3.99 -8.96
N PRO A 33 7.02 -4.56 -7.77
CA PRO A 33 6.69 -5.96 -7.47
C PRO A 33 5.20 -6.30 -7.63
N LEU A 34 4.29 -5.40 -7.21
CA LEU A 34 2.86 -5.61 -7.38
C LEU A 34 2.46 -5.72 -8.86
N PHE A 35 3.01 -4.85 -9.71
CA PHE A 35 2.72 -4.85 -11.14
C PHE A 35 3.28 -6.08 -11.84
N LEU A 36 4.47 -6.55 -11.45
CA LEU A 36 4.99 -7.84 -11.87
C LEU A 36 4.00 -8.97 -11.52
N GLY A 37 3.51 -9.00 -10.27
CA GLY A 37 2.51 -9.99 -9.85
C GLY A 37 1.20 -9.92 -10.64
N VAL A 38 0.76 -8.71 -11.02
CA VAL A 38 -0.39 -8.53 -11.91
C VAL A 38 -0.10 -9.12 -13.29
N VAL A 39 1.05 -8.80 -13.88
CA VAL A 39 1.46 -9.32 -15.20
C VAL A 39 1.56 -10.85 -15.18
N GLU A 40 2.15 -11.44 -14.13
CA GLU A 40 2.26 -12.90 -13.94
C GLU A 40 0.89 -13.61 -14.06
N ARG A 41 -0.17 -13.03 -13.50
CA ARG A 41 -1.52 -13.63 -13.53
C ARG A 41 -2.10 -13.70 -14.94
N PHE A 42 -1.73 -12.79 -15.84
CA PHE A 42 -2.16 -12.84 -17.24
C PHE A 42 -1.45 -13.94 -18.05
N TRP A 43 -0.41 -14.58 -17.52
CA TRP A 43 0.23 -15.74 -18.17
C TRP A 43 -0.54 -17.05 -17.96
N LEU A 44 -1.63 -17.06 -17.17
CA LEU A 44 -2.44 -18.26 -16.92
C LEU A 44 -2.90 -18.94 -18.22
N GLN A 45 -3.29 -18.16 -19.23
CA GLN A 45 -3.71 -18.68 -20.54
C GLN A 45 -2.55 -19.40 -21.26
N SER A 46 -1.36 -18.80 -21.31
CA SER A 46 -0.17 -19.42 -21.89
C SER A 46 0.22 -20.69 -21.13
N ASN A 47 0.19 -20.64 -19.79
CA ASN A 47 0.51 -21.79 -18.94
C ASN A 47 -0.44 -22.96 -19.18
N ALA A 48 -1.73 -22.70 -19.34
CA ALA A 48 -2.72 -23.73 -19.67
C ALA A 48 -2.42 -24.39 -21.02
N VAL A 49 -2.06 -23.59 -22.04
CA VAL A 49 -1.67 -24.12 -23.36
C VAL A 49 -0.40 -24.96 -23.29
N VAL A 50 0.62 -24.51 -22.54
CA VAL A 50 1.86 -25.27 -22.31
C VAL A 50 1.56 -26.61 -21.62
N ALA A 51 0.67 -26.63 -20.62
CA ALA A 51 0.27 -27.87 -19.96
C ALA A 51 -0.39 -28.87 -20.93
N VAL A 52 -1.26 -28.39 -21.83
CA VAL A 52 -1.87 -29.23 -22.88
C VAL A 52 -0.81 -29.77 -23.84
N LEU A 53 0.10 -28.91 -24.32
CA LEU A 53 1.19 -29.32 -25.21
C LEU A 53 2.13 -30.32 -24.54
N ALA A 54 2.43 -30.14 -23.25
CA ALA A 54 3.22 -31.09 -22.46
C ALA A 54 2.53 -32.46 -22.37
N GLY A 55 1.21 -32.48 -22.11
CA GLY A 55 0.40 -33.70 -22.09
C GLY A 55 0.35 -34.40 -23.46
N LEU A 56 0.33 -33.66 -24.57
CA LEU A 56 0.41 -34.23 -25.93
C LEU A 56 1.82 -34.71 -26.29
N GLY A 57 2.86 -34.08 -25.74
CA GLY A 57 4.26 -34.39 -25.99
C GLY A 57 4.77 -35.62 -25.23
N LEU A 58 4.33 -35.83 -23.99
CA LEU A 58 4.79 -36.92 -23.12
C LEU A 58 4.63 -38.32 -23.75
N PRO A 59 3.47 -38.71 -24.33
CA PRO A 59 3.33 -40.01 -25.00
C PRO A 59 4.25 -40.13 -26.22
N THR A 60 4.49 -39.02 -26.93
CA THR A 60 5.39 -38.99 -28.09
C THR A 60 6.83 -39.29 -27.65
N LEU A 61 7.31 -38.65 -26.58
CA LEU A 61 8.63 -38.88 -26.01
C LEU A 61 8.82 -40.33 -25.55
N ILE A 62 7.83 -40.88 -24.84
CA ILE A 62 7.87 -42.26 -24.36
C ILE A 62 7.86 -43.25 -25.53
N SER A 63 7.07 -42.98 -26.58
CA SER A 63 7.06 -43.82 -27.78
C SER A 63 8.40 -43.84 -28.51
N VAL A 64 9.10 -42.70 -28.60
CA VAL A 64 10.45 -42.63 -29.19
C VAL A 64 11.45 -43.40 -28.34
N GLY A 65 11.42 -43.22 -27.01
CA GLY A 65 12.27 -43.99 -26.10
C GLY A 65 12.01 -45.50 -26.16
N SER A 66 10.75 -45.91 -26.30
CA SER A 66 10.37 -47.32 -26.41
C SER A 66 10.89 -47.99 -27.68
N ALA A 67 10.92 -47.25 -28.80
CA ALA A 67 11.46 -47.73 -30.06
C ALA A 67 12.99 -47.93 -30.01
N MET A 68 13.69 -47.26 -29.10
CA MET A 68 15.13 -47.42 -28.89
C MET A 68 15.51 -48.52 -27.88
N LEU A 69 14.55 -49.02 -27.09
CA LEU A 69 14.79 -49.92 -25.95
C LEU A 69 14.10 -51.31 -26.08
N GLU A 70 13.70 -51.72 -27.30
CA GLU A 70 13.11 -53.04 -27.59
C GLU A 70 12.00 -53.51 -26.62
N GLY A 71 11.04 -52.63 -26.35
CA GLY A 71 9.63 -52.93 -26.05
C GLY A 71 9.26 -53.94 -24.94
N SER A 72 8.79 -53.42 -23.80
CA SER A 72 8.02 -54.19 -22.81
C SER A 72 6.75 -53.43 -22.36
N GLN A 73 5.72 -54.16 -21.91
CA GLN A 73 4.49 -53.60 -21.30
C GLN A 73 4.75 -52.68 -20.10
N VAL A 74 5.96 -52.71 -19.53
CA VAL A 74 6.44 -51.85 -18.44
C VAL A 74 6.43 -50.36 -18.83
N LEU A 75 6.58 -50.04 -20.12
CA LEU A 75 6.69 -48.66 -20.60
C LEU A 75 5.35 -47.89 -20.60
N LEU A 76 4.21 -48.58 -20.72
CA LEU A 76 2.89 -47.96 -20.58
C LEU A 76 2.59 -47.58 -19.13
N TRP A 77 2.98 -48.43 -18.17
CA TRP A 77 2.92 -48.08 -16.75
C TRP A 77 3.83 -46.91 -16.41
N LEU A 78 4.98 -46.81 -17.09
CA LEU A 78 5.92 -45.70 -16.94
C LEU A 78 5.30 -44.35 -17.34
N GLU A 79 4.48 -44.31 -18.39
CA GLU A 79 3.75 -43.11 -18.81
C GLU A 79 2.80 -42.62 -17.71
N TRP A 80 1.91 -43.48 -17.24
CA TRP A 80 0.97 -43.14 -16.18
C TRP A 80 1.67 -42.78 -14.87
N LEU A 81 2.71 -43.53 -14.50
CA LEU A 81 3.46 -43.30 -13.27
C LEU A 81 4.24 -41.98 -13.33
N SER A 82 4.83 -41.64 -14.48
CA SER A 82 5.52 -40.36 -14.67
C SER A 82 4.56 -39.17 -14.65
N ALA A 83 3.40 -39.28 -15.31
CA ALA A 83 2.36 -38.26 -15.26
C ALA A 83 1.82 -38.08 -13.84
N LEU A 84 1.51 -39.17 -13.13
CA LEU A 84 1.01 -39.12 -11.75
C LEU A 84 2.05 -38.55 -10.79
N THR A 85 3.32 -38.91 -10.95
CA THR A 85 4.43 -38.37 -10.15
C THR A 85 4.57 -36.86 -10.39
N LEU A 86 4.53 -36.43 -11.65
CA LEU A 86 4.61 -35.01 -12.01
C LEU A 86 3.45 -34.22 -11.43
N VAL A 87 2.21 -34.68 -11.59
CA VAL A 87 1.04 -34.00 -11.01
C VAL A 87 1.10 -33.98 -9.48
N SER A 88 1.42 -35.10 -8.84
CA SER A 88 1.50 -35.20 -7.37
C SER A 88 2.59 -34.31 -6.80
N SER A 89 3.77 -34.27 -7.45
CA SER A 89 4.87 -33.39 -7.05
C SER A 89 4.52 -31.91 -7.21
N GLN A 90 3.80 -31.53 -8.28
CA GLN A 90 3.31 -30.16 -8.45
C GLN A 90 2.30 -29.78 -7.37
N ILE A 91 1.36 -30.67 -7.04
CA ILE A 91 0.40 -30.43 -5.95
C ILE A 91 1.15 -30.27 -4.62
N TRP A 92 2.02 -31.22 -4.29
CA TRP A 92 2.76 -31.21 -3.03
C TRP A 92 3.66 -29.98 -2.88
N ALA A 93 4.43 -29.62 -3.91
CA ALA A 93 5.34 -28.48 -3.87
C ALA A 93 4.62 -27.13 -3.78
N ASN A 94 3.41 -27.01 -4.33
CA ASN A 94 2.65 -25.76 -4.36
C ASN A 94 1.56 -25.68 -3.29
N TYR A 95 1.22 -26.78 -2.60
CA TYR A 95 0.08 -26.84 -1.68
C TYR A 95 0.15 -25.75 -0.61
N SER A 96 1.28 -25.59 0.08
CA SER A 96 1.43 -24.57 1.13
C SER A 96 1.30 -23.14 0.61
N THR A 97 1.66 -22.89 -0.64
CA THR A 97 1.53 -21.55 -1.26
C THR A 97 0.09 -21.30 -1.72
N CYS A 98 -0.59 -22.34 -2.20
CA CYS A 98 -1.97 -22.25 -2.68
C CYS A 98 -3.01 -22.37 -1.56
N ASP A 99 -2.65 -22.89 -0.39
CA ASP A 99 -3.52 -22.95 0.77
C ASP A 99 -3.71 -21.55 1.35
N GLN A 100 -4.86 -20.95 1.02
CA GLN A 100 -5.28 -19.64 1.47
C GLN A 100 -6.36 -19.71 2.57
N SER A 101 -6.57 -20.89 3.16
CA SER A 101 -7.64 -21.13 4.16
C SER A 101 -7.54 -20.23 5.40
N ASN A 102 -6.33 -19.79 5.75
CA ASN A 102 -6.07 -18.90 6.89
C ASN A 102 -5.64 -17.49 6.47
N ASN A 103 -5.78 -17.12 5.20
CA ASN A 103 -5.41 -15.79 4.74
C ASN A 103 -6.55 -14.79 5.00
N TYR A 104 -6.43 -14.08 6.13
CA TYR A 104 -7.36 -13.03 6.55
C TYR A 104 -6.73 -11.64 6.53
N VAL A 105 -5.58 -11.44 5.88
CA VAL A 105 -4.83 -10.18 5.98
C VAL A 105 -5.64 -9.00 5.44
N VAL A 106 -6.24 -9.16 4.26
CA VAL A 106 -7.08 -8.13 3.63
C VAL A 106 -8.41 -7.93 4.36
N ASP A 107 -8.99 -9.01 4.92
CA ASP A 107 -10.17 -8.93 5.78
C ASP A 107 -9.88 -8.11 7.06
N LYS A 108 -8.81 -8.46 7.78
CA LYS A 108 -8.34 -7.72 8.96
C LYS A 108 -8.06 -6.26 8.62
N PHE A 109 -7.49 -5.98 7.45
CA PHE A 109 -7.25 -4.61 7.00
C PHE A 109 -8.57 -3.83 6.92
N ALA A 110 -9.56 -4.36 6.19
CA ALA A 110 -10.85 -3.71 6.02
C ALA A 110 -11.60 -3.52 7.35
N ARG A 111 -11.63 -4.54 8.20
CA ARG A 111 -12.27 -4.48 9.52
C ARG A 111 -11.62 -3.45 10.43
N ASN A 112 -10.29 -3.37 10.45
CA ASN A 112 -9.57 -2.37 11.23
C ASN A 112 -9.88 -0.95 10.72
N LEU A 113 -9.88 -0.72 9.40
CA LEU A 113 -10.24 0.57 8.84
C LEU A 113 -11.69 0.96 9.18
N LEU A 114 -12.67 0.09 8.97
CA LEU A 114 -14.07 0.40 9.26
C LEU A 114 -14.33 0.59 10.76
N SER A 115 -13.70 -0.21 11.62
CA SER A 115 -13.88 -0.09 13.07
C SER A 115 -13.30 1.21 13.63
N SER A 116 -12.27 1.77 12.98
CA SER A 116 -11.63 2.99 13.47
C SER A 116 -12.37 4.27 13.10
N MET A 117 -13.40 4.20 12.24
CA MET A 117 -14.08 5.40 11.73
C MET A 117 -15.11 5.93 12.72
N PRO A 118 -15.29 7.25 12.82
CA PRO A 118 -16.37 7.83 13.62
C PRO A 118 -17.74 7.45 13.04
N MET A 119 -18.80 7.65 13.83
CA MET A 119 -20.18 7.40 13.41
C MET A 119 -20.53 8.26 12.19
N ASP A 120 -21.32 7.68 11.27
CA ASP A 120 -21.87 8.39 10.10
C ASP A 120 -20.83 8.99 9.14
N ALA A 121 -19.58 8.52 9.18
CA ALA A 121 -18.49 9.01 8.35
C ALA A 121 -18.68 8.70 6.85
N VAL A 122 -18.14 9.57 6.00
CA VAL A 122 -18.03 9.35 4.55
C VAL A 122 -16.58 9.01 4.21
N ILE A 123 -16.35 7.88 3.55
CA ILE A 123 -15.03 7.42 3.15
C ILE A 123 -14.91 7.47 1.63
N LEU A 124 -13.96 8.28 1.16
CA LEU A 124 -13.51 8.35 -0.21
C LEU A 124 -12.47 7.25 -0.44
N LEU A 125 -12.84 6.23 -1.20
CA LEU A 125 -12.02 5.06 -1.52
C LEU A 125 -11.15 5.36 -2.74
N ARG A 126 -9.85 5.02 -2.65
CA ARG A 126 -8.90 5.12 -3.77
C ARG A 126 -8.29 3.77 -4.08
N GLY A 127 -8.43 3.34 -5.33
CA GLY A 127 -7.80 2.11 -5.82
C GLY A 127 -8.37 0.79 -5.25
N ASP A 128 -7.79 -0.31 -5.71
CA ASP A 128 -8.40 -1.64 -5.59
C ASP A 128 -8.45 -2.18 -4.15
N LEU A 129 -7.43 -1.91 -3.32
CA LEU A 129 -7.34 -2.50 -1.98
C LEU A 129 -8.47 -2.02 -1.07
N PRO A 130 -8.58 -0.71 -0.73
CA PRO A 130 -9.66 -0.24 0.11
C PRO A 130 -11.00 -0.32 -0.63
N GLY A 131 -11.01 -0.10 -1.96
CA GLY A 131 -12.18 -0.20 -2.82
C GLY A 131 -12.92 -1.53 -2.68
N ASN A 132 -12.21 -2.64 -2.92
CA ASN A 132 -12.83 -3.96 -2.89
C ASN A 132 -13.01 -4.49 -1.47
N ALA A 133 -12.01 -4.32 -0.60
CA ALA A 133 -12.03 -4.90 0.74
C ALA A 133 -13.10 -4.26 1.64
N LEU A 134 -13.19 -2.92 1.68
CA LEU A 134 -14.19 -2.25 2.51
C LEU A 134 -15.60 -2.49 1.97
N ARG A 135 -15.80 -2.47 0.65
CA ARG A 135 -17.13 -2.72 0.06
C ARG A 135 -17.65 -4.11 0.38
N TYR A 136 -16.81 -5.14 0.34
CA TYR A 136 -17.22 -6.50 0.70
C TYR A 136 -17.64 -6.58 2.16
N VAL A 137 -16.77 -6.16 3.09
CA VAL A 137 -17.06 -6.25 4.53
C VAL A 137 -18.24 -5.36 4.93
N HIS A 138 -18.40 -4.19 4.32
CA HIS A 138 -19.51 -3.28 4.60
C HIS A 138 -20.84 -3.74 3.98
N TYR A 139 -20.90 -3.97 2.67
CA TYR A 139 -22.16 -4.23 1.97
C TYR A 139 -22.56 -5.71 1.94
N CYS A 140 -21.61 -6.65 1.94
CA CYS A 140 -21.91 -8.08 1.91
C CYS A 140 -22.04 -8.67 3.32
N GLU A 141 -21.20 -8.23 4.26
CA GLU A 141 -21.25 -8.73 5.65
C GLU A 141 -21.99 -7.81 6.63
N GLY A 142 -22.34 -6.59 6.21
CA GLY A 142 -23.14 -5.66 7.02
C GLY A 142 -22.37 -4.93 8.12
N MET A 143 -21.03 -4.84 8.01
CA MET A 143 -20.23 -4.13 9.01
C MET A 143 -20.37 -2.61 8.87
N ARG A 144 -20.62 -1.92 9.99
CA ARG A 144 -20.71 -0.45 10.06
C ARG A 144 -21.68 0.14 9.02
N PRO A 145 -22.97 -0.25 9.04
CA PRO A 145 -23.96 0.22 8.06
C PRO A 145 -24.23 1.73 8.12
N ASP A 146 -23.74 2.41 9.17
CA ASP A 146 -23.77 3.86 9.35
C ASP A 146 -22.77 4.61 8.44
N ILE A 147 -21.68 3.95 8.03
CA ILE A 147 -20.65 4.56 7.19
C ILE A 147 -21.10 4.60 5.73
N THR A 148 -20.70 5.67 5.03
CA THR A 148 -20.88 5.79 3.58
C THR A 148 -19.57 5.57 2.84
N LEU A 149 -19.56 4.68 1.84
CA LEU A 149 -18.40 4.42 0.99
C LEU A 149 -18.62 5.01 -0.42
N ILE A 150 -17.68 5.85 -0.88
CA ILE A 150 -17.73 6.48 -2.21
C ILE A 150 -16.38 6.28 -2.91
N ASP A 151 -16.41 5.68 -4.10
CA ASP A 151 -15.20 5.41 -4.88
C ASP A 151 -14.82 6.62 -5.73
N GLN A 152 -13.58 7.11 -5.53
CA GLN A 152 -13.10 8.35 -6.12
C GLN A 152 -13.00 8.27 -7.65
N GLU A 153 -12.42 7.19 -8.14
CA GLU A 153 -12.25 6.94 -9.57
C GLU A 153 -13.61 6.72 -10.24
N MET A 154 -14.53 6.01 -9.58
CA MET A 154 -15.85 5.72 -10.14
C MET A 154 -16.72 6.98 -10.28
N MET A 155 -16.56 7.98 -9.40
CA MET A 155 -17.24 9.28 -9.53
C MET A 155 -16.91 10.04 -10.82
N THR A 156 -15.86 9.64 -11.54
CA THR A 156 -15.51 10.20 -12.85
C THR A 156 -16.31 9.58 -13.99
N TYR A 157 -17.14 8.57 -13.76
CA TYR A 157 -17.98 7.95 -14.78
C TYR A 157 -19.45 8.42 -14.69
N GLU A 158 -20.04 8.73 -15.84
CA GLU A 158 -21.41 9.26 -15.97
C GLU A 158 -22.49 8.36 -15.35
N TRP A 159 -22.27 7.05 -15.28
CA TRP A 159 -23.25 6.10 -14.78
C TRP A 159 -23.21 5.93 -13.25
N TYR A 160 -22.14 6.35 -12.57
CA TYR A 160 -21.89 5.98 -11.18
C TYR A 160 -22.76 6.76 -10.19
N LEU A 161 -22.64 8.09 -10.19
CA LEU A 161 -23.36 8.95 -9.25
C LEU A 161 -24.88 8.88 -9.40
N PRO A 162 -25.47 8.84 -10.62
CA PRO A 162 -26.91 8.67 -10.78
C PRO A 162 -27.47 7.37 -10.17
N LYS A 163 -26.62 6.35 -9.99
CA LYS A 163 -26.99 5.10 -9.30
C LYS A 163 -26.72 5.22 -7.80
N LEU A 164 -25.53 5.68 -7.42
CA LEU A 164 -25.10 5.73 -6.03
C LEU A 164 -25.96 6.69 -5.18
N ALA A 165 -26.26 7.88 -5.69
CA ALA A 165 -26.99 8.91 -4.95
C ALA A 165 -28.38 8.46 -4.47
N LYS A 166 -29.03 7.54 -5.21
CA LYS A 166 -30.32 6.95 -4.83
C LYS A 166 -30.26 6.12 -3.54
N HIS A 167 -29.07 5.63 -3.21
CA HIS A 167 -28.82 4.81 -2.02
C HIS A 167 -28.17 5.59 -0.87
N LEU A 168 -27.80 6.86 -1.09
CA LEU A 168 -27.11 7.71 -0.13
C LEU A 168 -27.87 9.03 0.08
N PRO A 169 -29.09 9.01 0.67
CA PRO A 169 -29.93 10.21 0.78
C PRO A 169 -29.30 11.33 1.62
N ASP A 170 -28.39 10.98 2.54
CA ASP A 170 -27.73 11.93 3.44
C ASP A 170 -26.41 12.52 2.89
N VAL A 171 -26.05 12.17 1.65
CA VAL A 171 -24.89 12.71 0.94
C VAL A 171 -25.33 13.44 -0.33
N TYR A 172 -24.96 14.70 -0.41
CA TYR A 172 -25.33 15.58 -1.51
C TYR A 172 -24.24 15.64 -2.56
N PHE A 173 -24.55 15.22 -3.79
CA PHE A 173 -23.67 15.35 -4.94
C PHE A 173 -24.04 16.61 -5.72
N PRO A 174 -23.15 17.61 -5.85
CA PRO A 174 -23.47 18.90 -6.48
C PRO A 174 -23.40 18.88 -8.02
N GLY A 175 -23.51 17.70 -8.62
CA GLY A 175 -23.53 17.45 -10.06
C GLY A 175 -23.56 15.95 -10.35
N ASP A 176 -23.47 15.59 -11.62
CA ASP A 176 -23.58 14.22 -12.13
C ASP A 176 -22.22 13.51 -12.21
N ARG A 177 -21.11 14.27 -12.19
CA ARG A 177 -19.76 13.73 -12.38
C ARG A 177 -18.70 14.54 -11.65
N TRP A 178 -17.74 13.87 -11.02
CA TRP A 178 -16.56 14.54 -10.49
C TRP A 178 -15.63 14.97 -11.62
N ASN A 179 -15.32 16.26 -11.68
CA ASN A 179 -14.26 16.85 -12.48
C ASN A 179 -13.57 17.99 -11.70
N PRO A 180 -12.24 18.16 -11.77
CA PRO A 180 -11.54 19.29 -11.15
C PRO A 180 -12.07 20.66 -11.61
N VAL A 181 -12.61 20.74 -12.82
CA VAL A 181 -13.25 21.92 -13.40
C VAL A 181 -14.77 21.78 -13.33
N GLU A 182 -15.41 22.72 -12.64
CA GLU A 182 -16.88 22.82 -12.58
C GLU A 182 -17.42 23.39 -13.89
N GLY A 183 -18.56 22.89 -14.34
CA GLY A 183 -19.22 23.36 -15.54
C GLY A 183 -20.25 22.37 -16.07
N VAL A 184 -20.78 22.67 -17.26
CA VAL A 184 -21.66 21.76 -17.99
C VAL A 184 -20.88 21.28 -19.22
N LEU A 185 -20.73 19.96 -19.35
CA LEU A 185 -20.09 19.35 -20.50
C LEU A 185 -21.02 19.42 -21.74
N PRO A 186 -20.50 19.24 -22.98
CA PRO A 186 -21.30 19.36 -24.20
C PRO A 186 -22.51 18.41 -24.28
N ASP A 187 -22.49 17.31 -23.54
CA ASP A 187 -23.56 16.33 -23.40
C ASP A 187 -24.62 16.71 -22.34
N GLY A 188 -24.45 17.86 -21.66
CA GLY A 188 -25.31 18.33 -20.59
C GLY A 188 -24.93 17.85 -19.19
N THR A 189 -23.88 17.04 -19.04
CA THR A 189 -23.42 16.52 -17.74
C THR A 189 -22.92 17.67 -16.86
N LEU A 190 -23.51 17.85 -15.66
CA LEU A 190 -23.07 18.84 -14.68
C LEU A 190 -21.89 18.29 -13.88
N THR A 191 -20.75 18.98 -13.90
CA THR A 191 -19.56 18.54 -13.16
C THR A 191 -19.37 19.31 -11.86
N PHE A 192 -18.77 18.64 -10.87
CA PHE A 192 -18.35 19.27 -9.62
C PHE A 192 -16.94 18.83 -9.21
N ASN A 193 -16.24 19.68 -8.45
CA ASN A 193 -14.94 19.36 -7.86
C ASN A 193 -15.07 18.96 -6.38
N LEU A 194 -13.97 18.46 -5.82
CA LEU A 194 -13.93 17.97 -4.43
C LEU A 194 -14.23 19.08 -3.42
N HIS A 195 -13.73 20.31 -3.64
CA HIS A 195 -14.04 21.43 -2.76
C HIS A 195 -15.55 21.72 -2.68
N ARG A 196 -16.26 21.68 -3.81
CA ARG A 196 -17.72 21.87 -3.85
C ARG A 196 -18.43 20.73 -3.13
N PHE A 197 -17.99 19.48 -3.33
CA PHE A 197 -18.52 18.30 -2.63
C PHE A 197 -18.40 18.43 -1.10
N LEU A 198 -17.22 18.83 -0.59
CA LEU A 198 -17.01 19.01 0.84
C LEU A 198 -17.86 20.15 1.40
N LYS A 199 -17.99 21.26 0.66
CA LYS A 199 -18.79 22.42 1.08
C LYS A 199 -20.28 22.09 1.25
N VAL A 200 -20.85 21.28 0.35
CA VAL A 200 -22.27 20.89 0.46
C VAL A 200 -22.50 19.79 1.50
N ASN A 201 -21.48 19.01 1.83
CA ASN A 201 -21.53 17.94 2.84
C ASN A 201 -20.83 18.30 4.16
N LYS A 202 -20.80 19.58 4.55
CA LYS A 202 -20.12 20.05 5.77
C LYS A 202 -20.65 19.45 7.08
N HIS A 203 -21.83 18.82 7.04
CA HIS A 203 -22.45 18.12 8.18
C HIS A 203 -21.93 16.69 8.36
N LYS A 204 -21.11 16.17 7.44
CA LYS A 204 -20.50 14.85 7.50
C LYS A 204 -18.99 14.96 7.68
N GLU A 205 -18.42 14.03 8.43
CA GLU A 205 -16.97 13.87 8.49
C GLU A 205 -16.48 13.06 7.29
N VAL A 206 -15.62 13.65 6.48
CA VAL A 206 -15.13 13.04 5.23
C VAL A 206 -13.69 12.60 5.39
N PHE A 207 -13.42 11.35 5.02
CA PHE A 207 -12.10 10.71 5.08
C PHE A 207 -11.70 10.25 3.68
N ALA A 208 -10.39 10.19 3.41
CA ALA A 208 -9.83 9.61 2.22
C ALA A 208 -8.85 8.50 2.60
N CYS A 209 -9.06 7.28 2.12
CA CYS A 209 -8.22 6.13 2.46
C CYS A 209 -7.22 5.84 1.34
N ILE A 210 -5.93 5.73 1.71
CA ILE A 210 -4.80 5.64 0.75
C ILE A 210 -4.74 6.91 -0.15
N GLY A 211 -5.12 8.05 0.44
CA GLY A 211 -5.00 9.37 -0.16
C GLY A 211 -6.12 9.76 -1.12
N LEU A 212 -6.00 10.99 -1.63
CA LEU A 212 -6.93 11.58 -2.59
C LEU A 212 -6.42 11.46 -4.03
N HIS A 213 -7.34 11.44 -4.97
CA HIS A 213 -7.03 11.52 -6.40
C HIS A 213 -6.22 12.81 -6.73
N GLU A 214 -5.04 12.65 -7.32
CA GLU A 214 -4.08 13.75 -7.55
C GLU A 214 -4.57 14.78 -8.57
N GLY A 215 -5.52 14.42 -9.43
CA GLY A 215 -6.08 15.31 -10.44
C GLY A 215 -6.92 16.47 -9.89
N ASP A 216 -7.35 16.43 -8.61
CA ASP A 216 -8.16 17.49 -8.01
C ASP A 216 -7.52 18.05 -6.73
N SER A 217 -6.91 19.23 -6.85
CA SER A 217 -6.33 19.96 -5.73
C SER A 217 -7.25 21.06 -5.17
N THR A 218 -8.50 21.16 -5.63
CA THR A 218 -9.43 22.25 -5.26
C THR A 218 -9.75 22.28 -3.78
N TRP A 219 -9.76 21.12 -3.11
CA TRP A 219 -10.01 21.01 -1.67
C TRP A 219 -9.01 21.82 -0.82
N ARG A 220 -7.77 21.98 -1.29
CA ARG A 220 -6.71 22.75 -0.60
C ARG A 220 -7.04 24.23 -0.40
N ARG A 221 -8.08 24.74 -1.06
CA ARG A 221 -8.57 26.13 -0.91
C ARG A 221 -9.05 26.43 0.51
N SER A 222 -9.66 25.45 1.18
CA SER A 222 -10.30 25.65 2.48
C SER A 222 -10.28 24.42 3.39
N TYR A 223 -9.58 23.35 2.99
CA TYR A 223 -9.43 22.13 3.78
C TYR A 223 -7.96 21.71 3.87
N SER A 224 -7.66 20.98 4.94
CA SER A 224 -6.40 20.32 5.22
C SER A 224 -6.63 18.83 5.45
N LEU A 225 -5.60 18.01 5.18
CA LEU A 225 -5.64 16.57 5.44
C LEU A 225 -4.95 16.28 6.76
N TRP A 226 -5.68 15.72 7.72
CA TRP A 226 -5.14 15.28 9.00
C TRP A 226 -5.08 13.75 9.04
N PRO A 227 -3.99 13.15 9.54
CA PRO A 227 -3.82 11.71 9.49
C PRO A 227 -4.82 10.97 10.38
N TRP A 228 -5.37 9.87 9.87
CA TRP A 228 -6.24 8.91 10.57
C TRP A 228 -5.81 7.48 10.21
N GLY A 229 -4.56 7.15 10.55
CA GLY A 229 -3.94 5.87 10.22
C GLY A 229 -3.72 5.72 8.71
N THR A 230 -4.33 4.72 8.08
CA THR A 230 -4.25 4.49 6.63
C THR A 230 -5.03 5.57 5.87
N CYS A 231 -6.02 6.19 6.52
CA CYS A 231 -6.84 7.24 5.95
C CYS A 231 -6.43 8.62 6.45
N GLU A 232 -7.03 9.65 5.88
CA GLU A 232 -6.81 11.05 6.22
C GLU A 232 -8.18 11.74 6.31
N LYS A 233 -8.39 12.52 7.36
CA LYS A 233 -9.59 13.32 7.55
C LYS A 233 -9.46 14.64 6.80
N LEU A 234 -10.49 15.00 6.03
CA LEU A 234 -10.62 16.33 5.43
C LEU A 234 -11.20 17.29 6.47
N VAL A 235 -10.37 18.21 6.95
CA VAL A 235 -10.71 19.16 8.02
C VAL A 235 -10.69 20.58 7.46
N PRO A 236 -11.72 21.41 7.71
CA PRO A 236 -11.70 22.82 7.32
C PRO A 236 -10.45 23.54 7.88
N SER A 237 -9.82 24.38 7.06
CA SER A 237 -8.53 25.02 7.40
C SER A 237 -8.60 26.05 8.51
N ASP A 238 -9.79 26.47 8.93
CA ASP A 238 -10.03 27.36 10.07
C ASP A 238 -10.08 26.62 11.41
N VAL A 239 -10.12 25.28 11.41
CA VAL A 239 -10.08 24.47 12.62
C VAL A 239 -8.66 24.43 13.19
N ALA A 240 -8.52 24.80 14.45
CA ALA A 240 -7.26 24.73 15.18
C ALA A 240 -6.83 23.27 15.41
N PHE A 241 -5.56 22.97 15.14
CA PHE A 241 -4.98 21.64 15.37
C PHE A 241 -4.37 21.54 16.77
N ASP A 242 -4.86 20.60 17.58
CA ASP A 242 -4.24 20.23 18.86
C ASP A 242 -3.40 18.95 18.68
N PRO A 243 -2.05 19.03 18.75
CA PRO A 243 -1.18 17.87 18.56
C PRO A 243 -1.34 16.81 19.66
N GLY A 244 -1.63 17.20 20.90
CA GLY A 244 -1.77 16.29 22.02
C GLY A 244 -3.04 15.47 21.93
N GLU A 245 -4.17 16.12 21.69
CA GLU A 245 -5.46 15.47 21.48
C GLU A 245 -5.40 14.55 20.25
N TRP A 246 -4.87 15.04 19.12
CA TRP A 246 -4.83 14.24 17.90
C TRP A 246 -3.91 13.02 18.01
N THR A 247 -2.78 13.16 18.72
CA THR A 247 -1.88 12.03 19.01
C THR A 247 -2.59 10.99 19.86
N HIS A 248 -3.33 11.40 20.90
CA HIS A 248 -4.10 10.49 21.72
C HIS A 248 -5.18 9.74 20.92
N LEU A 249 -5.94 10.47 20.09
CA LEU A 249 -7.00 9.90 19.24
C LEU A 249 -6.46 8.86 18.23
N THR A 250 -5.28 9.11 17.68
CA THR A 250 -4.74 8.29 16.58
C THR A 250 -3.75 7.20 17.00
N ARG A 251 -3.35 7.14 18.28
CA ARG A 251 -2.31 6.22 18.79
C ARG A 251 -2.60 4.75 18.52
N ASN A 252 -3.84 4.31 18.74
CA ASN A 252 -4.24 2.91 18.70
C ASN A 252 -5.47 2.68 17.79
N LEU A 253 -5.45 3.26 16.58
CA LEU A 253 -6.57 3.12 15.64
C LEU A 253 -6.81 1.68 15.20
N TYR A 254 -5.75 0.88 15.12
CA TYR A 254 -5.79 -0.46 14.53
C TYR A 254 -5.18 -1.51 15.46
N ASN A 255 -5.88 -2.63 15.63
CA ASN A 255 -5.36 -3.86 16.20
C ASN A 255 -4.73 -4.72 15.09
N TRP A 256 -3.59 -4.26 14.57
CA TRP A 256 -2.85 -4.94 13.50
C TRP A 256 -1.69 -5.76 14.07
N THR A 257 -1.73 -7.07 13.85
CA THR A 257 -0.80 -8.05 14.44
C THR A 257 0.11 -8.73 13.42
N GLU A 258 -0.01 -8.40 12.13
CA GLU A 258 0.79 -9.04 11.09
C GLU A 258 2.20 -8.45 11.05
N ASP A 259 3.21 -9.30 11.17
CA ASP A 259 4.62 -8.91 11.16
C ASP A 259 5.02 -8.20 9.87
N TYR A 260 5.90 -7.20 10.00
CA TYR A 260 6.37 -6.42 8.86
C TYR A 260 7.21 -7.28 7.90
N GLY A 261 6.91 -7.19 6.61
CA GLY A 261 7.70 -7.83 5.56
C GLY A 261 7.55 -9.37 5.50
N SER A 262 6.51 -9.92 6.12
CA SER A 262 6.24 -11.37 6.15
C SER A 262 5.59 -11.92 4.86
N PHE A 263 5.14 -11.04 3.96
CA PHE A 263 4.43 -11.40 2.74
C PHE A 263 5.25 -11.21 1.47
N LYS A 264 4.93 -11.97 0.42
CA LYS A 264 5.58 -11.83 -0.90
C LYS A 264 5.37 -10.40 -1.43
N PRO A 265 6.40 -9.67 -1.86
CA PRO A 265 6.27 -8.26 -2.27
C PRO A 265 5.28 -8.01 -3.42
N SER A 266 5.00 -9.01 -4.25
CA SER A 266 4.03 -8.92 -5.35
C SER A 266 2.57 -9.20 -4.96
N SER A 267 2.31 -9.43 -3.67
CA SER A 267 1.02 -9.82 -3.13
C SER A 267 0.23 -8.62 -2.60
N TRP A 268 -1.09 -8.75 -2.49
CA TRP A 268 -1.93 -7.69 -1.92
C TRP A 268 -1.82 -7.64 -0.39
N GLU A 269 -1.46 -8.75 0.24
CA GLU A 269 -1.15 -8.90 1.66
C GLU A 269 0.06 -8.02 2.03
N ALA A 270 1.10 -8.01 1.19
CA ALA A 270 2.24 -7.12 1.37
C ALA A 270 1.83 -5.64 1.28
N VAL A 271 0.95 -5.28 0.34
CA VAL A 271 0.45 -3.89 0.20
C VAL A 271 -0.36 -3.49 1.42
N ALA A 272 -1.30 -4.33 1.86
CA ALA A 272 -2.10 -4.08 3.06
C ALA A 272 -1.24 -3.98 4.32
N ASN A 273 -0.25 -4.87 4.46
CA ASN A 273 0.69 -4.84 5.57
C ASN A 273 1.53 -3.55 5.57
N GLU A 274 2.07 -3.14 4.41
CA GLU A 274 2.83 -1.89 4.28
C GLU A 274 1.97 -0.68 4.68
N GLU A 275 0.73 -0.57 4.19
CA GLU A 275 -0.18 0.52 4.55
C GLU A 275 -0.45 0.59 6.06
N MET A 276 -0.71 -0.56 6.70
CA MET A 276 -1.00 -0.64 8.14
C MET A 276 0.22 -0.34 9.02
N TRP A 277 1.42 -0.68 8.53
CA TRP A 277 2.66 -0.30 9.19
C TRP A 277 2.90 1.20 9.01
N GLN A 278 2.91 1.73 7.79
CA GLN A 278 3.11 3.16 7.54
C GLN A 278 2.10 4.06 8.28
N ALA A 279 0.85 3.60 8.44
CA ALA A 279 -0.20 4.27 9.22
C ALA A 279 0.25 4.68 10.63
N ARG A 280 1.10 3.89 11.29
CA ARG A 280 1.57 4.14 12.67
C ARG A 280 2.36 5.43 12.79
N MET A 281 3.12 5.80 11.76
CA MET A 281 3.96 6.99 11.77
C MET A 281 3.27 8.25 11.25
N LYS A 282 2.10 8.15 10.59
CA LYS A 282 1.52 9.30 9.87
C LYS A 282 1.25 10.50 10.78
N THR A 283 0.78 10.29 12.01
CA THR A 283 0.57 11.39 12.97
C THR A 283 1.86 12.08 13.35
N ALA A 284 2.90 11.32 13.71
CA ALA A 284 4.21 11.88 14.05
C ALA A 284 4.82 12.65 12.88
N PHE A 285 4.69 12.11 11.66
CA PHE A 285 5.14 12.75 10.44
C PHE A 285 4.39 14.06 10.14
N PHE A 286 3.06 14.06 10.29
CA PHE A 286 2.24 15.25 10.10
C PHE A 286 2.63 16.36 11.08
N ILE A 287 2.75 16.05 12.37
CA ILE A 287 3.15 17.02 13.41
C ILE A 287 4.56 17.56 13.12
N PHE A 288 5.49 16.69 12.72
CA PHE A 288 6.83 17.12 12.32
C PHE A 288 6.80 18.08 11.13
N ASN A 289 6.00 17.78 10.10
CA ASN A 289 5.86 18.64 8.93
C ASN A 289 5.21 19.99 9.27
N LEU A 290 4.25 20.02 10.20
CA LEU A 290 3.72 21.27 10.73
C LEU A 290 4.82 22.10 11.40
N ALA A 291 5.71 21.49 12.19
CA ALA A 291 6.83 22.19 12.79
C ALA A 291 7.79 22.79 11.74
N GLU A 292 8.02 22.11 10.62
CA GLU A 292 8.88 22.60 9.54
C GLU A 292 8.24 23.75 8.75
N THR A 293 6.94 23.65 8.44
CA THR A 293 6.28 24.49 7.42
C THR A 293 5.35 25.57 7.95
N ALA A 294 4.75 25.37 9.14
CA ALA A 294 3.77 26.31 9.67
C ALA A 294 4.47 27.59 10.18
N SER A 295 3.84 28.73 9.91
CA SER A 295 4.29 30.03 10.44
C SER A 295 3.78 30.22 11.87
N VAL A 296 4.48 29.62 12.83
CA VAL A 296 4.14 29.65 14.27
C VAL A 296 5.29 30.22 15.11
N THR A 297 5.00 30.58 16.35
CA THR A 297 6.01 31.04 17.33
C THR A 297 7.09 29.99 17.57
N ALA A 298 8.29 30.41 17.99
CA ALA A 298 9.40 29.50 18.29
C ALA A 298 9.03 28.47 19.38
N GLU A 299 8.27 28.88 20.40
CA GLU A 299 7.78 28.02 21.48
C GLU A 299 6.87 26.92 20.94
N MET A 300 5.86 27.29 20.14
CA MET A 300 4.97 26.33 19.48
C MET A 300 5.72 25.38 18.55
N LYS A 301 6.67 25.89 17.76
CA LYS A 301 7.52 25.05 16.90
C LYS A 301 8.33 24.03 17.71
N SER A 302 8.88 24.48 18.84
CA SER A 302 9.60 23.64 19.79
C SER A 302 8.69 22.53 20.37
N GLN A 303 7.47 22.88 20.78
CA GLN A 303 6.47 21.91 21.25
C GLN A 303 6.12 20.86 20.19
N LEU A 304 5.88 21.29 18.94
CA LEU A 304 5.57 20.37 17.84
C LEU A 304 6.70 19.38 17.58
N TYR A 305 7.97 19.83 17.58
CA TYR A 305 9.10 18.91 17.47
C TYR A 305 9.18 17.94 18.65
N THR A 306 8.92 18.39 19.89
CA THR A 306 8.89 17.51 21.06
C THR A 306 7.82 16.43 20.93
N PHE A 307 6.60 16.78 20.48
CA PHE A 307 5.52 15.82 20.22
C PHE A 307 5.89 14.80 19.14
N ALA A 308 6.42 15.26 18.01
CA ALA A 308 6.85 14.39 16.92
C ALA A 308 7.98 13.45 17.36
N TYR A 309 9.02 13.97 18.03
CA TYR A 309 10.13 13.19 18.57
C TYR A 309 9.65 12.10 19.53
N THR A 310 8.78 12.45 20.47
CA THR A 310 8.26 11.52 21.48
C THR A 310 7.48 10.39 20.82
N SER A 311 6.63 10.74 19.85
CA SER A 311 5.84 9.77 19.09
C SER A 311 6.74 8.83 18.29
N TYR A 312 7.74 9.37 17.57
CA TYR A 312 8.67 8.55 16.82
C TYR A 312 9.51 7.63 17.70
N LYS A 313 10.02 8.14 18.83
CA LYS A 313 10.79 7.37 19.79
C LYS A 313 9.98 6.19 20.32
N GLU A 314 8.72 6.42 20.69
CA GLU A 314 7.84 5.36 21.17
C GLU A 314 7.61 4.30 20.09
N ILE A 315 7.23 4.72 18.89
CA ILE A 315 6.90 3.84 17.77
C ILE A 315 8.12 2.99 17.37
N VAL A 316 9.29 3.60 17.16
CA VAL A 316 10.51 2.91 16.72
C VAL A 316 11.04 1.97 17.79
N ASN A 317 10.93 2.31 19.08
CA ASN A 317 11.40 1.43 20.15
C ASN A 317 10.43 0.27 20.45
N SER A 318 9.17 0.37 20.04
CA SER A 318 8.16 -0.66 20.29
C SER A 318 8.28 -1.87 19.36
N TYR A 319 8.96 -1.73 18.22
CA TYR A 319 9.04 -2.77 17.19
C TYR A 319 10.48 -2.96 16.74
N SER A 320 10.96 -4.21 16.72
CA SER A 320 12.32 -4.53 16.28
C SER A 320 12.45 -4.60 14.76
N ASN A 321 11.38 -5.01 14.07
CA ASN A 321 11.29 -5.07 12.62
C ASN A 321 10.17 -4.15 12.15
N HIS A 322 10.50 -3.16 11.32
CA HIS A 322 9.60 -2.10 10.88
C HIS A 322 10.08 -1.50 9.55
N PRO A 323 9.24 -0.70 8.85
CA PRO A 323 9.64 -0.05 7.61
C PRO A 323 10.92 0.78 7.71
N VAL A 324 11.76 0.72 6.67
CA VAL A 324 13.11 1.29 6.68
C VAL A 324 13.09 2.81 6.86
N ASN A 325 12.12 3.51 6.22
CA ASN A 325 11.95 4.96 6.32
C ASN A 325 11.74 5.46 7.76
N TRP A 326 11.31 4.61 8.68
CA TRP A 326 11.16 4.98 10.09
C TRP A 326 12.48 5.40 10.73
N HIS A 327 13.58 4.73 10.36
CA HIS A 327 14.91 5.09 10.85
C HIS A 327 15.28 6.52 10.42
N LYS A 328 15.07 6.87 9.15
CA LYS A 328 15.34 8.23 8.62
C LYS A 328 14.49 9.29 9.33
N ASN A 329 13.18 9.04 9.44
CA ASN A 329 12.26 9.98 10.08
C ASN A 329 12.61 10.23 11.54
N TYR A 330 12.92 9.18 12.30
CA TYR A 330 13.30 9.32 13.70
C TYR A 330 14.67 9.99 13.87
N ALA A 331 15.66 9.68 13.03
CA ALA A 331 16.95 10.35 13.05
C ALA A 331 16.82 11.86 12.78
N ILE A 332 16.00 12.26 11.80
CA ILE A 332 15.72 13.67 11.51
C ILE A 332 15.05 14.35 12.72
N ALA A 333 14.10 13.68 13.38
CA ALA A 333 13.45 14.22 14.57
C ALA A 333 14.45 14.40 15.74
N CYS A 334 15.35 13.45 15.97
CA CYS A 334 16.44 13.58 16.95
C CYS A 334 17.35 14.77 16.63
N GLU A 335 17.70 14.95 15.36
CA GLU A 335 18.54 16.05 14.89
C GLU A 335 17.87 17.41 15.11
N ARG A 336 16.55 17.52 14.85
CA ARG A 336 15.80 18.74 15.16
C ARG A 336 15.72 19.03 16.65
N MET A 337 15.51 18.00 17.47
CA MET A 337 15.52 18.15 18.94
C MET A 337 16.88 18.64 19.45
N LEU A 338 17.99 18.17 18.85
CA LEU A 338 19.34 18.60 19.23
C LEU A 338 19.52 20.12 19.04
N ARG A 339 18.98 20.68 17.95
CA ARG A 339 19.07 22.12 17.65
C ARG A 339 18.28 22.99 18.63
N LEU A 340 17.22 22.46 19.23
CA LEU A 340 16.37 23.20 20.17
C LEU A 340 17.02 23.44 21.53
N HIS A 341 18.09 22.71 21.88
CA HIS A 341 18.79 22.80 23.17
C HIS A 341 17.85 22.78 24.39
N GLN A 342 16.77 21.98 24.33
CA GLN A 342 15.88 21.80 25.48
C GLN A 342 16.57 21.00 26.59
N ALA A 343 16.36 21.39 27.85
CA ALA A 343 17.02 20.80 29.01
C ALA A 343 16.63 19.33 29.29
N ASP A 344 15.50 18.87 28.74
CA ASP A 344 14.87 17.61 29.14
C ASP A 344 15.39 16.36 28.41
N VAL A 345 16.26 16.51 27.39
CA VAL A 345 16.84 15.38 26.65
C VAL A 345 18.35 15.55 26.51
N ASP A 346 19.12 14.55 26.95
CA ASP A 346 20.59 14.58 26.85
C ASP A 346 21.03 14.70 25.38
N PRO A 347 21.79 15.75 25.00
CA PRO A 347 22.33 15.94 23.66
C PRO A 347 23.16 14.74 23.18
N GLU A 348 23.82 14.01 24.09
CA GLU A 348 24.58 12.82 23.74
C GLU A 348 23.68 11.68 23.24
N VAL A 349 22.52 11.50 23.89
CA VAL A 349 21.53 10.50 23.48
C VAL A 349 20.97 10.85 22.11
N LEU A 350 20.62 12.12 21.88
CA LEU A 350 20.11 12.58 20.58
C LEU A 350 21.13 12.38 19.46
N LEU A 351 22.40 12.74 19.68
CA LEU A 351 23.49 12.53 18.71
C LEU A 351 23.70 11.03 18.43
N SER A 352 23.74 10.21 19.47
CA SER A 352 23.92 8.76 19.34
C SER A 352 22.78 8.11 18.55
N GLU A 353 21.53 8.44 18.86
CA GLU A 353 20.35 7.90 18.17
C GLU A 353 20.28 8.41 16.72
N THR A 354 20.62 9.68 16.46
CA THR A 354 20.68 10.22 15.08
C THR A 354 21.67 9.45 14.23
N VAL A 355 22.91 9.25 14.73
CA VAL A 355 23.96 8.50 14.03
C VAL A 355 23.54 7.05 13.79
N LYS A 356 23.04 6.38 14.83
CA LYS A 356 22.60 4.98 14.77
C LYS A 356 21.51 4.79 13.70
N HIS A 357 20.44 5.58 13.75
CA HIS A 357 19.31 5.39 12.86
C HIS A 357 19.61 5.81 11.42
N PHE A 358 20.44 6.83 11.17
CA PHE A 358 20.90 7.11 9.80
C PHE A 358 21.76 6.00 9.20
N LEU A 359 22.63 5.37 10.00
CA LEU A 359 23.41 4.21 9.54
C LEU A 359 22.52 3.03 9.19
N LEU A 360 21.55 2.69 10.06
CA LEU A 360 20.57 1.63 9.80
C LEU A 360 19.71 1.91 8.55
N TYR A 361 19.39 3.17 8.29
CA TYR A 361 18.69 3.57 7.07
C TYR A 361 19.55 3.34 5.82
N VAL A 362 20.78 3.85 5.82
CA VAL A 362 21.70 3.78 4.67
C VAL A 362 22.12 2.35 4.33
N GLU A 363 22.17 1.46 5.34
CA GLU A 363 22.43 0.03 5.16
C GLU A 363 21.28 -0.66 4.41
N LYS A 364 20.03 -0.28 4.70
CA LYS A 364 18.83 -0.95 4.15
C LYS A 364 18.24 -0.27 2.90
N ALA A 365 18.55 1.01 2.66
CA ALA A 365 18.06 1.80 1.53
C ALA A 365 19.19 2.12 0.55
N GLU A 366 19.66 1.10 -0.18
CA GLU A 366 20.81 1.22 -1.08
C GLU A 366 20.57 2.19 -2.25
N ASP A 367 19.34 2.24 -2.75
CA ASP A 367 18.95 3.04 -3.91
C ASP A 367 18.49 4.48 -3.58
N ASP A 368 18.56 4.94 -2.32
CA ASP A 368 18.14 6.31 -1.97
C ASP A 368 19.11 7.34 -2.59
N PRO A 369 18.62 8.31 -3.41
CA PRO A 369 19.45 9.36 -3.98
C PRO A 369 20.21 10.20 -2.94
N GLN A 370 19.68 10.33 -1.72
CA GLN A 370 20.24 11.11 -0.61
C GLN A 370 21.26 10.30 0.23
N ARG A 371 21.58 9.06 -0.14
CA ARG A 371 22.45 8.17 0.63
C ARG A 371 23.81 8.77 0.94
N GLN A 372 24.43 9.44 -0.04
CA GLN A 372 25.74 10.08 0.14
C GLN A 372 25.67 11.26 1.10
N ASP A 373 24.63 12.10 0.99
CA ASP A 373 24.42 13.25 1.87
C ASP A 373 24.21 12.81 3.32
N ILE A 374 23.46 11.72 3.53
CA ILE A 374 23.25 11.13 4.85
C ILE A 374 24.57 10.62 5.45
N LEU A 375 25.42 9.95 4.66
CA LEU A 375 26.73 9.47 5.12
C LEU A 375 27.68 10.62 5.50
N GLN A 376 27.65 11.72 4.74
CA GLN A 376 28.41 12.92 5.08
C GLN A 376 27.91 13.54 6.39
N ALA A 377 26.59 13.67 6.56
CA ALA A 377 25.98 14.14 7.81
C ALA A 377 26.36 13.25 9.01
N VAL A 378 26.32 11.93 8.85
CA VAL A 378 26.73 10.97 9.89
C VAL A 378 28.20 11.17 10.29
N THR A 379 29.08 11.45 9.33
CA THR A 379 30.50 11.71 9.62
C THR A 379 30.68 12.96 10.47
N HIS A 380 29.91 14.01 10.20
CA HIS A 380 29.90 15.23 11.02
C HIS A 380 29.38 14.96 12.44
N LEU A 381 28.21 14.34 12.55
CA LEU A 381 27.57 14.03 13.83
C LEU A 381 28.41 13.11 14.73
N LYS A 382 29.17 12.17 14.15
CA LYS A 382 30.13 11.34 14.90
C LYS A 382 31.26 12.17 15.53
N LYS A 383 31.76 13.19 14.84
CA LYS A 383 32.79 14.09 15.38
C LYS A 383 32.24 14.92 16.54
N GLU A 384 31.02 15.43 16.40
CA GLU A 384 30.34 16.17 17.47
C GLU A 384 30.12 15.29 18.71
N LEU A 385 29.65 14.06 18.52
CA LEU A 385 29.46 13.09 19.61
C LEU A 385 30.76 12.79 20.36
N GLN A 386 31.86 12.59 19.62
CA GLN A 386 33.18 12.40 20.23
C GLN A 386 33.65 13.63 21.01
N GLY A 387 33.44 14.83 20.46
CA GLY A 387 33.76 16.08 21.14
C GLY A 387 32.92 16.31 22.41
N LEU A 388 31.65 15.92 22.39
CA LEU A 388 30.77 16.00 23.55
C LEU A 388 31.20 15.04 24.66
N ARG A 389 31.55 13.79 24.33
CA ARG A 389 32.03 12.79 25.31
C ARG A 389 33.32 13.24 26.00
N LYS A 390 34.29 13.74 25.22
CA LYS A 390 35.55 14.28 25.78
C LYS A 390 35.29 15.41 26.79
N ARG A 391 34.40 16.35 26.46
CA ARG A 391 34.02 17.46 27.37
C ARG A 391 33.26 17.03 28.62
N LYS A 392 32.69 15.83 28.68
CA LYS A 392 32.08 15.26 29.88
C LYS A 392 33.10 14.48 30.74
N GLU A 393 34.21 14.05 30.14
CA GLU A 393 35.31 13.32 30.80
C GLU A 393 36.33 14.27 31.44
N ASP A 394 36.51 15.46 30.86
CA ASP A 394 37.26 16.62 31.42
C ASP A 394 36.42 17.39 32.46
#